data_AF-A0A497GFY4-F1
#
_entry.id   AF-A0A497GFY4-F1
#
_cell.length_a   1.000
_cell.length_b   1.000
_cell.length_c   1.000
_cell.angle_alpha   90.00
_cell.angle_beta   90.00
_cell.angle_gamma   90.00
#
_symmetry.space_group_name_H-M   'P 1'
#
loop_
_entity.id
_entity.type
_entity.pdbx_description
1 polymer ?
#
loop_
_entity_poly.entity_id
_entity_poly.type
_entity_poly.pdbx_seq_one_letter_code
_entity_poly.pdbx_strand_id
1 'polypeptide(L)'
;MKPSNLIEQINVEIKKLYEQYNTAISSNDYDKALVIGIEIIEKLLNTTDKYVISNLSNPSIKEIAKGIVSYHEKTLAYVKGTREALKTMPLIYSFDAKEKAIESLTTSINGLFSFLLGSLVVLADILSSADSNTQKEDRSTIPRVV
;
A
#
# COMPACT_ATOMS: atom_id res chain seq x y z
N MET A 1 18.58 9.71 -10.36
CA MET A 1 18.71 8.38 -11.00
C MET A 1 17.36 8.01 -11.59
N LYS A 2 17.33 7.46 -12.82
CA LYS A 2 16.11 6.93 -13.41
C LYS A 2 15.84 5.57 -12.76
N PRO A 3 14.64 5.29 -12.22
CA PRO A 3 14.35 4.03 -11.53
C PRO A 3 14.53 2.85 -12.49
N SER A 4 15.26 1.83 -12.02
CA SER A 4 15.76 0.71 -12.83
C SER A 4 14.78 -0.46 -12.93
N ASN A 5 13.84 -0.56 -11.98
CA ASN A 5 12.79 -1.58 -11.97
C ASN A 5 11.43 -1.01 -11.52
N LEU A 6 10.37 -1.81 -11.67
CA LEU A 6 8.98 -1.42 -11.40
C LEU A 6 8.72 -1.10 -9.91
N ILE A 7 9.42 -1.77 -8.98
CA ILE A 7 9.30 -1.53 -7.54
C ILE A 7 9.91 -0.16 -7.17
N GLU A 8 11.07 0.16 -7.74
CA GLU A 8 11.70 1.48 -7.57
C GLU A 8 10.83 2.60 -8.15
N GLN A 9 10.18 2.37 -9.29
CA GLN A 9 9.23 3.33 -9.87
C GLN A 9 8.07 3.60 -8.91
N ILE A 10 7.44 2.55 -8.38
CA ILE A 10 6.34 2.66 -7.42
C ILE A 10 6.81 3.38 -6.15
N ASN A 11 8.00 3.06 -5.64
CA ASN A 11 8.55 3.68 -4.45
C ASN A 11 8.80 5.19 -4.64
N VAL A 12 9.43 5.58 -5.75
CA VAL A 12 9.67 7.00 -6.07
C VAL A 12 8.36 7.76 -6.21
N GLU A 13 7.37 7.16 -6.87
CA GLU A 13 6.06 7.78 -7.07
C GLU A 13 5.30 7.96 -5.75
N ILE A 14 5.19 6.89 -4.94
CA ILE A 14 4.52 6.94 -3.63
C ILE A 14 5.21 7.93 -2.71
N LYS A 15 6.54 7.94 -2.65
CA LYS A 15 7.29 8.90 -1.84
C LYS A 15 6.96 10.35 -2.22
N LYS A 16 6.96 10.65 -3.53
CA LYS A 16 6.61 11.98 -4.03
C LYS A 16 5.18 12.37 -3.65
N LEU A 17 4.22 11.44 -3.78
CA LEU A 17 2.84 11.71 -3.39
C LEU A 17 2.71 11.96 -1.88
N TYR A 18 3.40 11.20 -1.04
CA TYR A 18 3.43 11.43 0.41
C TYR A 18 4.01 12.80 0.78
N GLU A 19 5.09 13.23 0.13
CA GLU A 19 5.66 14.57 0.35
C GLU A 19 4.66 15.66 -0.01
N GLN A 20 3.97 15.51 -1.15
CA GLN A 20 2.92 16.45 -1.59
C GLN A 20 1.71 16.44 -0.65
N TYR A 21 1.30 15.27 -0.18
CA TYR A 21 0.19 15.08 0.76
C TYR A 21 0.48 15.78 2.09
N ASN A 22 1.65 15.53 2.68
CA ASN A 22 2.08 16.16 3.92
C ASN A 22 2.17 17.69 3.76
N THR A 23 2.70 18.17 2.63
CA THR A 23 2.77 19.61 2.34
C THR A 23 1.38 20.24 2.29
N ALA A 24 0.40 19.57 1.66
CA ALA A 24 -0.97 20.04 1.59
C ALA A 24 -1.63 20.08 2.98
N ILE A 25 -1.43 19.04 3.81
CA ILE A 25 -1.90 19.03 5.20
C ILE A 25 -1.30 20.18 6.00
N SER A 26 0.03 20.35 5.97
CA SER A 26 0.72 21.41 6.73
C SER A 26 0.32 22.81 6.29
N SER A 27 -0.15 22.98 5.05
CA SER A 27 -0.63 24.26 4.52
C SER A 27 -2.14 24.47 4.74
N ASN A 28 -2.83 23.54 5.43
CA ASN A 28 -4.29 23.50 5.57
C ASN A 28 -5.06 23.48 4.24
N ASP A 29 -4.41 23.03 3.16
CA ASP A 29 -5.04 22.84 1.85
C ASP A 29 -5.72 21.48 1.81
N TYR A 30 -6.84 21.38 2.53
CA TYR A 30 -7.53 20.10 2.74
C TYR A 30 -8.17 19.54 1.47
N ASP A 31 -8.60 20.39 0.54
CA ASP A 31 -9.11 19.92 -0.75
C ASP A 31 -8.03 19.22 -1.55
N LYS A 32 -6.82 19.81 -1.59
CA LYS A 32 -5.66 19.20 -2.24
C LYS A 32 -5.19 17.95 -1.49
N ALA A 33 -5.14 17.99 -0.16
CA ALA A 33 -4.77 16.84 0.65
C ALA A 33 -5.70 15.65 0.38
N LEU A 34 -7.02 15.86 0.34
CA LEU A 34 -7.98 14.80 0.01
C LEU A 34 -7.73 14.19 -1.38
N VAL A 35 -7.46 15.01 -2.39
CA VAL A 35 -7.16 14.52 -3.75
C VAL A 35 -5.92 13.65 -3.76
N ILE A 36 -4.82 14.12 -3.17
CA ILE A 36 -3.55 13.38 -3.16
C ILE A 36 -3.67 12.11 -2.31
N GLY A 37 -4.33 12.19 -1.15
CA GLY A 37 -4.50 11.04 -0.26
C GLY A 37 -5.36 9.93 -0.90
N ILE A 38 -6.42 10.29 -1.65
CA ILE A 38 -7.20 9.34 -2.46
C ILE A 38 -6.29 8.64 -3.49
N GLU A 39 -5.43 9.39 -4.18
CA GLU A 39 -4.50 8.80 -5.16
C GLU A 39 -3.51 7.83 -4.51
N ILE A 40 -2.96 8.18 -3.34
CA ILE A 40 -2.03 7.32 -2.60
C ILE A 40 -2.69 6.00 -2.24
N ILE A 41 -3.86 6.03 -1.60
CA ILE A 41 -4.52 4.81 -1.15
C ILE A 41 -4.98 3.92 -2.32
N GLU A 42 -5.43 4.51 -3.43
CA GLU A 42 -5.74 3.75 -4.65
C GLU A 42 -4.52 3.02 -5.21
N LYS A 43 -3.37 3.71 -5.28
CA LYS A 43 -2.11 3.09 -5.72
C LYS A 43 -1.67 1.99 -4.77
N LEU A 44 -1.78 2.20 -3.46
CA LEU A 44 -1.43 1.19 -2.46
C LEU A 44 -2.35 -0.04 -2.54
N LEU A 45 -3.65 0.15 -2.72
CA LEU A 45 -4.61 -0.95 -2.91
C LEU A 45 -4.26 -1.78 -4.15
N ASN A 46 -4.07 -1.11 -5.29
CA ASN A 46 -3.70 -1.78 -6.54
C ASN A 46 -2.36 -2.52 -6.43
N THR A 47 -1.38 -1.93 -5.76
CA THR A 47 -0.07 -2.54 -5.53
C THR A 47 -0.19 -3.76 -4.62
N THR A 48 -0.97 -3.66 -3.54
CA THR A 48 -1.21 -4.75 -2.61
C THR A 48 -1.91 -5.93 -3.29
N ASP A 49 -2.95 -5.67 -4.08
CA ASP A 49 -3.65 -6.73 -4.81
C ASP A 49 -2.71 -7.46 -5.79
N LYS A 50 -1.94 -6.69 -6.56
CA LYS A 50 -1.03 -7.22 -7.58
C LYS A 50 0.14 -8.03 -7.01
N TYR A 51 0.80 -7.56 -5.96
CA TYR A 51 2.03 -8.18 -5.46
C TYR A 51 1.85 -9.06 -4.22
N VAL A 52 0.81 -8.80 -3.42
CA VAL A 52 0.55 -9.60 -2.22
C VAL A 52 -0.59 -10.58 -2.50
N ILE A 53 -1.81 -10.09 -2.71
CA ILE A 53 -3.02 -10.94 -2.77
C ILE A 53 -2.95 -11.97 -3.91
N SER A 54 -2.47 -11.56 -5.07
CA SER A 54 -2.34 -12.42 -6.25
C SER A 54 -1.35 -13.56 -6.07
N ASN A 55 -0.35 -13.40 -5.19
CA ASN A 55 0.69 -14.41 -4.93
C ASN A 55 0.37 -15.34 -3.74
N LEU A 56 -0.72 -15.11 -3.01
CA LEU A 56 -1.15 -15.98 -1.92
C LEU A 56 -1.84 -17.23 -2.46
N SER A 57 -1.26 -18.40 -2.19
CA SER A 57 -1.78 -19.71 -2.58
C SER A 57 -2.73 -20.33 -1.55
N ASN A 58 -2.50 -20.08 -0.26
CA ASN A 58 -3.35 -20.58 0.82
C ASN A 58 -4.67 -19.79 0.88
N PRO A 59 -5.85 -20.43 0.69
CA PRO A 59 -7.14 -19.73 0.67
C PRO A 59 -7.46 -18.99 1.97
N SER A 60 -7.15 -19.57 3.14
CA SER A 60 -7.42 -18.94 4.43
C SER A 60 -6.59 -17.69 4.66
N ILE A 61 -5.29 -17.73 4.30
CA ILE A 61 -4.42 -16.55 4.39
C ILE A 61 -4.88 -15.48 3.39
N LYS A 62 -5.28 -15.89 2.19
CA LYS A 62 -5.80 -14.97 1.16
C LYS A 62 -7.06 -14.25 1.62
N GLU A 63 -7.99 -14.94 2.28
CA GLU A 63 -9.20 -14.31 2.83
C GLU A 63 -8.89 -13.32 3.97
N ILE A 64 -7.93 -13.64 4.85
CA ILE A 64 -7.47 -12.70 5.89
C ILE A 64 -6.91 -11.43 5.24
N ALA A 65 -6.03 -11.60 4.24
CA ALA A 65 -5.40 -10.49 3.54
C ALA A 65 -6.44 -9.63 2.78
N LYS A 66 -7.43 -10.24 2.14
CA LYS A 66 -8.57 -9.52 1.55
C LYS A 66 -9.40 -8.77 2.59
N GLY A 67 -9.56 -9.32 3.80
CA GLY A 67 -10.22 -8.63 4.91
C GLY A 67 -9.51 -7.31 5.27
N ILE A 68 -8.17 -7.33 5.33
CA ILE A 68 -7.36 -6.13 5.55
C ILE A 68 -7.56 -5.13 4.40
N VAL A 69 -7.46 -5.58 3.15
CA VAL A 69 -7.67 -4.73 1.96
C VAL A 69 -9.07 -4.10 1.98
N SER A 70 -10.11 -4.88 2.29
CA SER A 70 -11.50 -4.43 2.33
C SER A 70 -11.74 -3.33 3.36
N TYR A 71 -11.04 -3.36 4.51
CA TYR A 71 -11.09 -2.28 5.48
C TYR A 71 -10.61 -0.95 4.89
N HIS A 72 -9.51 -0.99 4.13
CA HIS A 72 -8.95 0.20 3.47
C HIS A 72 -9.81 0.67 2.29
N GLU A 73 -10.42 -0.23 1.53
CA GLU A 73 -11.40 0.09 0.48
C GLU A 73 -12.63 0.81 1.04
N LYS A 74 -13.15 0.36 2.19
CA LYS A 74 -14.27 1.03 2.88
C LYS A 74 -13.89 2.44 3.33
N THR A 75 -12.65 2.62 3.82
CA THR A 75 -12.14 3.94 4.16
C THR A 75 -12.07 4.84 2.94
N LEU A 76 -11.56 4.33 1.81
CA LEU A 76 -11.53 5.07 0.55
C LEU A 76 -12.94 5.46 0.08
N ALA A 77 -13.91 4.54 0.15
CA ALA A 77 -15.29 4.81 -0.22
C ALA A 77 -15.91 5.91 0.67
N TYR A 78 -15.69 5.84 1.98
CA TYR A 78 -16.11 6.87 2.93
C TYR A 78 -15.53 8.25 2.55
N VAL A 79 -14.22 8.34 2.32
CA VAL A 79 -13.55 9.61 1.99
C VAL A 79 -14.05 10.18 0.67
N LYS A 80 -14.23 9.34 -0.36
CA LYS A 80 -14.80 9.77 -1.64
C LYS A 80 -16.22 10.30 -1.48
N GLY A 81 -17.05 9.60 -0.72
CA GLY A 81 -18.42 10.01 -0.41
C GLY A 81 -18.45 11.35 0.34
N THR A 82 -17.60 11.51 1.36
CA THR A 82 -17.44 12.76 2.09
C THR A 82 -17.02 13.89 1.15
N ARG A 83 -15.99 13.68 0.33
CA ARG A 83 -15.52 14.69 -0.64
C ARG A 83 -16.63 15.11 -1.60
N GLU A 84 -17.44 14.17 -2.09
CA GLU A 84 -18.55 14.49 -2.98
C GLU A 84 -19.62 15.34 -2.28
N ALA A 85 -20.03 14.92 -1.07
CA ALA A 85 -21.04 15.64 -0.29
C ALA A 85 -20.61 17.07 0.08
N LEU A 86 -19.31 17.29 0.29
CA LEU A 86 -18.78 18.60 0.67
C LEU A 86 -18.67 19.60 -0.49
N LYS A 87 -18.77 19.17 -1.75
CA LYS A 87 -18.71 20.10 -2.91
C LYS A 87 -19.82 21.15 -2.90
N THR A 88 -20.97 20.82 -2.34
CA THR A 88 -22.14 21.70 -2.29
C THR A 88 -22.27 22.45 -0.96
N MET A 89 -21.33 22.27 -0.03
CA MET A 89 -21.40 22.79 1.32
C MET A 89 -20.59 24.08 1.47
N PRO A 90 -21.09 25.12 2.18
CA PRO A 90 -20.29 26.30 2.46
C PRO A 90 -19.02 25.95 3.25
N LEU A 91 -17.91 26.63 2.93
CA LEU A 91 -16.58 26.32 3.45
C LEU A 91 -16.55 26.20 4.98
N ILE A 92 -17.26 27.09 5.70
CA ILE A 92 -17.27 27.14 7.17
C ILE A 92 -17.83 25.87 7.83
N TYR A 93 -18.66 25.11 7.11
CA TYR A 93 -19.28 23.88 7.62
C TYR A 93 -18.59 22.63 7.09
N SER A 94 -17.68 22.77 6.13
CA SER A 94 -16.97 21.66 5.51
C SER A 94 -15.65 21.30 6.20
N PHE A 95 -15.08 22.22 6.98
CA PHE A 95 -13.73 22.11 7.53
C PHE A 95 -13.53 20.85 8.38
N ASP A 96 -14.33 20.68 9.45
CA ASP A 96 -14.25 19.53 10.35
C ASP A 96 -14.44 18.19 9.61
N ALA A 97 -15.32 18.17 8.61
CA ALA A 97 -15.58 16.98 7.81
C ALA A 97 -14.38 16.63 6.90
N LYS A 98 -13.72 17.63 6.32
CA LYS A 98 -12.48 17.44 5.55
C LYS A 98 -11.35 16.95 6.45
N GLU A 99 -11.20 17.55 7.64
CA GLU A 99 -10.19 17.16 8.62
C GLU A 99 -10.36 15.67 9.02
N LYS A 100 -11.57 15.26 9.42
CA LYS A 100 -11.86 13.85 9.75
C LYS A 100 -11.61 12.89 8.59
N ALA A 101 -11.91 13.31 7.36
CA ALA A 101 -11.64 12.51 6.17
C ALA A 101 -10.12 12.37 5.92
N ILE A 102 -9.34 13.43 6.14
CA ILE A 102 -7.87 13.42 6.07
C ILE A 102 -7.26 12.55 7.16
N GLU A 103 -7.77 12.61 8.40
CA GLU A 103 -7.34 11.71 9.48
C GLU A 103 -7.57 10.25 9.13
N SER A 104 -8.76 9.93 8.61
CA SER A 104 -9.13 8.58 8.17
C SER A 104 -8.23 8.11 7.02
N LEU A 105 -7.97 8.98 6.04
CA LEU A 105 -7.01 8.71 4.96
C LEU A 105 -5.62 8.42 5.51
N THR A 106 -5.11 9.29 6.38
CA THR A 106 -3.75 9.19 6.92
C THR A 106 -3.54 7.87 7.66
N THR A 107 -4.48 7.49 8.53
CA THR A 107 -4.44 6.21 9.23
C THR A 107 -4.49 5.03 8.25
N SER A 108 -5.38 5.10 7.26
CA SER A 108 -5.56 4.03 6.29
C SER A 108 -4.35 3.86 5.36
N ILE A 109 -3.79 4.97 4.88
CA ILE A 109 -2.58 5.04 4.06
C ILE A 109 -1.40 4.42 4.80
N ASN A 110 -1.17 4.83 6.06
CA ASN A 110 -0.06 4.30 6.87
C ASN A 110 -0.23 2.81 7.21
N GLY A 111 -1.47 2.40 7.53
CA GLY A 111 -1.79 1.00 7.79
C GLY A 111 -1.55 0.11 6.57
N LEU A 112 -2.05 0.52 5.40
CA LEU A 112 -1.93 -0.26 4.17
C LEU A 112 -0.49 -0.29 3.66
N PHE A 113 0.25 0.83 3.78
CA PHE A 113 1.68 0.86 3.46
C PHE A 113 2.47 -0.11 4.34
N SER A 114 2.21 -0.11 5.66
CA SER A 114 2.87 -1.02 6.61
C SER A 114 2.55 -2.48 6.31
N PHE A 115 1.29 -2.78 5.97
CA PHE A 115 0.88 -4.12 5.55
C PHE A 115 1.60 -4.57 4.29
N LEU A 116 1.63 -3.72 3.25
CA LEU A 116 2.31 -4.01 1.99
C LEU A 116 3.80 -4.28 2.23
N LEU A 117 4.49 -3.40 2.96
CA LEU A 117 5.92 -3.55 3.24
C LEU A 117 6.21 -4.82 4.04
N GLY A 118 5.47 -5.06 5.12
CA GLY A 118 5.63 -6.26 5.94
C GLY A 118 5.41 -7.55 5.13
N SER A 119 4.39 -7.55 4.27
CA SER A 119 4.11 -8.68 3.38
C SER A 119 5.25 -8.93 2.40
N LEU A 120 5.78 -7.88 1.76
CA LEU A 120 6.88 -8.01 0.81
C LEU A 120 8.18 -8.49 1.47
N VAL A 121 8.48 -8.04 2.69
CA VAL A 121 9.65 -8.51 3.45
C VAL A 121 9.56 -10.00 3.75
N VAL A 122 8.40 -10.46 4.23
CA VAL A 122 8.19 -11.89 4.52
C VAL A 122 8.28 -12.73 3.25
N LEU A 123 7.69 -12.27 2.14
CA LEU A 123 7.78 -12.97 0.85
C LEU A 123 9.23 -13.04 0.34
N ALA A 124 10.00 -11.96 0.47
CA ALA A 124 11.41 -11.95 0.08
C ALA A 124 12.26 -12.91 0.91
N ASP A 125 12.01 -13.00 2.22
CA ASP A 125 12.70 -13.92 3.13
C ASP A 125 12.41 -15.40 2.81
N ILE A 126 11.15 -15.71 2.51
CA ILE A 126 10.73 -17.05 2.07
C ILE A 126 11.43 -17.44 0.75
N LEU A 127 11.46 -16.53 -0.22
CA LEU A 127 12.10 -16.79 -1.53
C LEU A 127 13.61 -17.04 -1.37
N SER A 128 14.31 -16.20 -0.59
CA SER A 128 15.73 -16.38 -0.28
C SER A 128 16.02 -17.72 0.42
N SER A 129 15.13 -18.13 1.32
CA SER A 129 15.22 -19.42 2.02
C SER A 129 14.94 -20.62 1.10
N ALA A 130 14.10 -20.46 0.08
CA ALA A 130 13.83 -21.51 -0.91
C ALA A 130 15.03 -21.72 -1.83
N ASP A 131 15.62 -20.65 -2.37
CA ASP A 131 16.76 -20.71 -3.29
C ASP A 131 18.02 -21.32 -2.64
N SER A 132 18.22 -21.05 -1.35
CA SER A 132 19.34 -21.61 -0.58
C SER A 132 19.20 -23.12 -0.29
N ASN A 133 17.98 -23.66 -0.27
CA ASN A 133 17.76 -25.10 -0.13
C ASN A 133 17.98 -25.85 -1.44
N THR A 134 17.63 -25.27 -2.59
CA THR A 134 17.85 -25.89 -3.91
C THR A 134 19.34 -26.05 -4.23
N GLN A 135 20.19 -25.11 -3.79
CA GLN A 135 21.65 -25.21 -3.95
C GLN A 135 22.32 -26.26 -3.05
N LYS A 136 21.67 -26.70 -1.96
CA LYS A 136 22.21 -27.73 -1.06
C LYS A 136 22.01 -29.15 -1.59
N GLU A 137 20.91 -29.42 -2.28
CA GLU A 137 20.65 -30.76 -2.83
C GLU A 137 21.60 -31.12 -3.98
N ASP A 138 21.98 -30.14 -4.80
CA ASP A 138 22.83 -30.32 -5.99
C ASP A 138 24.32 -30.58 -5.68
N ARG A 139 24.77 -30.35 -4.42
CA ARG A 139 26.15 -30.64 -3.98
C ARG A 139 26.34 -32.03 -3.37
N SER A 140 25.30 -32.86 -3.34
CA SER A 140 25.36 -34.20 -2.73
C SER A 140 25.89 -35.30 -3.67
N THR A 141 26.12 -35.00 -4.95
CA THR A 141 26.62 -35.98 -5.93
C THR A 141 28.15 -35.92 -6.08
N ILE A 142 28.88 -36.29 -5.03
CA ILE A 142 30.31 -36.61 -5.17
C ILE A 142 30.40 -38.11 -5.52
N PRO A 143 30.97 -38.50 -6.67
CA PRO A 143 31.10 -39.92 -7.00
C PRO A 143 32.11 -40.59 -6.06
N ARG A 144 31.73 -41.76 -5.51
CA ARG A 144 32.66 -42.64 -4.79
C ARG A 144 33.69 -43.17 -5.80
N VAL A 145 34.96 -42.92 -5.49
CA VAL A 145 36.12 -43.52 -6.16
C VAL A 145 36.06 -45.03 -5.98
N VAL A 146 36.19 -45.78 -7.08
CA VAL A 146 36.56 -47.20 -7.11
C VAL A 146 37.82 -47.31 -7.94
#